data_AF-A0A558D7W6-F1
#
_entry.id   AF-A0A558D7W6-F1
#
_cell.length_a   1.000
_cell.length_b   1.000
_cell.length_c   1.000
_cell.angle_alpha   90.00
_cell.angle_beta   90.00
_cell.angle_gamma   90.00
#
_symmetry.space_group_name_H-M   'P 1'
#
loop_
_entity.id
_entity.type
_entity.pdbx_description
1 polymer ?
#
loop_
_entity_poly.entity_id
_entity_poly.type
_entity_poly.pdbx_seq_one_letter_code
_entity_poly.pdbx_strand_id
1 'polypeptide(L)'
;MVNPKMPTEPMDPPYAGKTGAAGRIGAELWDHLWPWSRTGFQRQRAIQAAGLALGLAASVVWVLAAMGRLEAGAIIGWWFGWSVFEVVVRLGAKPYVKEGPWWGAAYRSATLMDMICYVSFKNLLIGAVLFLSLKSLGLVSV
;
A
#
# COMPACT_ATOMS: atom_id res chain seq x y z
N MET A 1 24.14 -12.77 -8.51
CA MET A 1 24.76 -11.91 -9.54
C MET A 1 23.83 -10.74 -9.79
N VAL A 2 24.31 -9.51 -9.66
CA VAL A 2 23.51 -8.30 -9.92
C VAL A 2 23.13 -8.31 -11.41
N ASN A 3 21.84 -8.28 -11.72
CA ASN A 3 21.38 -8.15 -13.10
C ASN A 3 21.71 -6.72 -13.57
N PRO A 4 22.55 -6.53 -14.61
CA PRO A 4 22.96 -5.19 -15.05
C PRO A 4 21.80 -4.35 -15.63
N LYS A 5 20.63 -4.97 -15.84
CA LYS A 5 19.40 -4.28 -16.26
C LYS A 5 18.55 -3.77 -15.10
N MET A 6 18.93 -4.04 -13.84
CA MET A 6 18.15 -3.66 -12.66
C MET A 6 18.95 -2.77 -11.71
N PRO A 7 18.34 -1.69 -11.17
CA PRO A 7 19.02 -0.76 -10.26
C PRO A 7 19.46 -1.38 -8.92
N THR A 8 18.74 -2.40 -8.44
CA THR A 8 19.02 -3.11 -7.19
C THR A 8 18.90 -4.62 -7.39
N GLU A 9 19.24 -5.39 -6.36
CA GLU A 9 19.23 -6.85 -6.44
C GLU A 9 17.82 -7.41 -6.74
N PRO A 10 17.73 -8.44 -7.61
CA PRO A 10 16.49 -9.16 -7.83
C PRO A 10 15.92 -9.69 -6.50
N MET A 11 14.62 -9.51 -6.28
CA MET A 11 13.95 -10.02 -5.09
C MET A 11 12.56 -10.52 -5.46
N ASP A 12 12.33 -11.82 -5.39
CA ASP A 12 11.04 -12.40 -5.73
C ASP A 12 10.05 -12.32 -4.55
N PRO A 13 8.79 -11.92 -4.79
CA PRO A 13 7.77 -11.96 -3.77
C PRO A 13 7.41 -13.41 -3.41
N PRO A 14 6.86 -13.67 -2.20
CA PRO A 14 6.58 -15.03 -1.73
C PRO A 14 5.64 -15.86 -2.62
N TYR A 15 4.83 -15.20 -3.45
CA TYR A 15 3.86 -15.78 -4.38
C TYR A 15 4.39 -15.93 -5.82
N ALA A 16 5.58 -15.39 -6.16
CA ALA A 16 6.16 -15.53 -7.49
C ALA A 16 6.32 -17.01 -7.87
N GLY A 17 5.83 -17.38 -9.06
CA GLY A 17 5.96 -18.73 -9.62
C GLY A 17 5.05 -19.82 -9.02
N LYS A 18 4.16 -19.50 -8.08
CA LYS A 18 3.37 -20.50 -7.33
C LYS A 18 1.90 -20.63 -7.76
N THR A 19 1.44 -19.80 -8.70
CA THR A 19 0.00 -19.71 -9.05
C THR A 19 -0.21 -19.57 -10.56
N GLY A 20 -1.29 -20.15 -11.09
CA GLY A 20 -1.76 -19.88 -12.46
C GLY A 20 -2.17 -18.40 -12.64
N ALA A 21 -2.42 -17.97 -13.89
CA ALA A 21 -2.59 -16.55 -14.25
C ALA A 21 -3.66 -15.81 -13.40
N ALA A 22 -4.81 -16.43 -13.15
CA ALA A 22 -5.86 -15.85 -12.30
C ALA A 22 -5.44 -15.76 -10.82
N GLY A 23 -4.79 -16.80 -10.30
CA GLY A 23 -4.26 -16.81 -8.94
C GLY A 23 -3.17 -15.76 -8.73
N ARG A 24 -2.39 -15.47 -9.78
CA ARG A 24 -1.38 -14.41 -9.77
C ARG A 24 -2.01 -13.02 -9.63
N ILE A 25 -3.09 -12.74 -10.37
CA ILE A 25 -3.79 -11.43 -10.27
C ILE A 25 -4.35 -11.24 -8.85
N GLY A 26 -5.01 -12.27 -8.30
CA GLY A 26 -5.52 -12.21 -6.93
C GLY A 26 -4.41 -11.99 -5.90
N ALA A 27 -3.28 -12.68 -6.05
CA ALA A 27 -2.12 -12.52 -5.19
C ALA A 27 -1.48 -11.12 -5.31
N GLU A 28 -1.34 -10.57 -6.53
CA GLU A 28 -0.83 -9.22 -6.75
C GLU A 28 -1.77 -8.16 -6.14
N LEU A 29 -3.09 -8.28 -6.33
CA LEU A 29 -4.08 -7.39 -5.72
C LEU A 29 -4.00 -7.42 -4.20
N TRP A 30 -3.99 -8.63 -3.61
CA TRP A 30 -3.86 -8.79 -2.17
C TRP A 30 -2.55 -8.22 -1.67
N ASP A 31 -1.44 -8.47 -2.36
CA ASP A 31 -0.12 -7.99 -1.95
C ASP A 31 -0.05 -6.47 -1.97
N HIS A 32 -0.63 -5.83 -2.98
CA HIS A 32 -0.63 -4.38 -3.14
C HIS A 32 -1.60 -3.67 -2.18
N LEU A 33 -2.79 -4.23 -1.96
CA LEU A 33 -3.80 -3.64 -1.07
C LEU A 33 -3.50 -3.88 0.41
N TRP A 34 -2.98 -5.05 0.76
CA TRP A 34 -2.73 -5.44 2.14
C TRP A 34 -1.27 -5.16 2.53
N PRO A 35 -0.98 -4.21 3.43
CA PRO A 35 0.41 -3.87 3.79
C PRO A 35 1.10 -4.96 4.64
N TRP A 36 0.33 -5.83 5.30
CA TRP A 36 0.88 -6.84 6.21
C TRP A 36 1.37 -8.11 5.49
N SER A 37 2.38 -8.78 6.07
CA SER A 37 2.83 -10.12 5.67
C SER A 37 3.07 -11.00 6.90
N ARG A 38 2.78 -12.32 6.79
CA ARG A 38 2.98 -13.29 7.89
C ARG A 38 4.45 -13.38 8.33
N THR A 39 5.38 -13.24 7.39
CA THR A 39 6.83 -13.22 7.63
C THR A 39 7.29 -11.93 8.31
N GLY A 40 6.72 -10.77 7.96
CA GLY A 40 6.96 -9.51 8.68
C GLY A 40 6.43 -9.52 10.12
N PHE A 41 5.35 -10.28 10.38
CA PHE A 41 4.73 -10.40 11.70
C PHE A 41 5.65 -11.04 12.76
N GLN A 42 6.48 -12.01 12.36
CA GLN A 42 7.45 -12.66 13.24
C GLN A 42 8.63 -11.75 13.60
N ARG A 43 9.01 -10.82 12.71
CA ARG A 43 10.25 -10.04 12.82
C ARG A 43 10.09 -8.67 13.48
N GLN A 44 8.91 -8.04 13.44
CA GLN A 44 8.69 -6.68 13.97
C GLN A 44 7.32 -6.49 14.66
N ARG A 45 7.08 -7.21 15.76
CA ARG A 45 5.80 -7.18 16.50
C ARG A 45 5.36 -5.77 16.96
N ALA A 46 6.30 -4.90 17.35
CA ALA A 46 5.98 -3.55 17.83
C ALA A 46 5.43 -2.64 16.73
N ILE A 47 5.99 -2.70 15.53
CA ILE A 47 5.52 -1.93 14.35
C ILE A 47 4.15 -2.45 13.91
N GLN A 48 3.89 -3.74 14.06
CA GLN A 48 2.58 -4.32 13.77
C GLN A 48 1.52 -3.99 14.81
N ALA A 49 1.87 -3.92 16.09
CA ALA A 49 0.96 -3.44 17.13
C ALA A 49 0.60 -1.96 16.93
N ALA A 50 1.58 -1.13 16.59
CA ALA A 50 1.34 0.25 16.15
C ALA A 50 0.45 0.29 14.90
N GLY A 51 0.63 -0.66 13.98
CA GLY A 51 -0.21 -0.81 12.80
C GLY A 51 -1.64 -1.24 13.05
N LEU A 52 -1.86 -2.11 14.02
CA LEU A 52 -3.20 -2.50 14.46
C LEU A 52 -3.91 -1.32 15.12
N ALA A 53 -3.20 -0.57 15.97
CA ALA A 53 -3.70 0.64 16.59
C ALA A 53 -4.02 1.72 15.55
N LEU A 54 -3.17 1.90 14.54
CA LEU A 54 -3.41 2.80 13.40
C LEU A 54 -4.59 2.35 12.54
N GLY A 55 -4.77 1.04 12.32
CA GLY A 55 -5.94 0.50 11.61
C GLY A 55 -7.26 0.73 12.36
N LEU A 56 -7.24 0.59 13.70
CA LEU A 56 -8.39 0.92 14.55
C LEU A 56 -8.68 2.43 14.53
N ALA A 57 -7.65 3.27 14.67
CA ALA A 57 -7.78 4.71 14.52
C ALA A 57 -8.29 5.10 13.12
N ALA A 58 -7.87 4.40 12.06
CA ALA A 58 -8.40 4.58 10.71
C ALA A 58 -9.89 4.33 10.63
N SER A 59 -10.33 3.23 11.23
CA SER A 59 -11.74 2.85 11.27
C SER A 59 -12.57 3.92 11.97
N VAL A 60 -12.07 4.47 13.08
CA VAL A 60 -12.72 5.57 13.81
C VAL A 60 -12.76 6.86 12.98
N VAL A 61 -11.66 7.24 12.32
CA VAL A 61 -11.60 8.43 11.47
C VAL A 61 -12.58 8.33 10.30
N TRP A 62 -12.70 7.17 9.65
CA TRP A 62 -13.69 6.98 8.59
C TRP A 62 -15.13 7.07 9.09
N VAL A 63 -15.43 6.54 10.27
CA VAL A 63 -16.75 6.68 10.90
C VAL A 63 -17.04 8.15 11.21
N LEU A 64 -16.09 8.88 11.80
CA LEU A 64 -16.26 10.30 12.12
C LEU A 64 -16.41 11.16 10.86
N ALA A 65 -15.69 10.84 9.78
CA ALA A 65 -15.83 11.49 8.49
C ALA A 65 -17.22 11.23 7.88
N ALA A 66 -17.70 9.98 7.91
CA ALA A 66 -19.03 9.62 7.44
C ALA A 66 -20.16 10.31 8.23
N MET A 67 -19.94 10.59 9.52
CA MET A 67 -20.86 11.36 10.37
C MET A 67 -20.76 12.88 10.13
N GLY A 68 -19.91 13.36 9.22
CA GLY A 68 -19.69 14.78 8.95
C GLY A 68 -18.98 15.52 10.09
N ARG A 69 -18.31 14.80 10.99
CA ARG A 69 -17.65 15.35 12.20
C ARG A 69 -16.17 15.65 12.02
N LEU A 70 -15.65 15.53 10.80
CA LEU A 70 -14.25 15.82 10.48
C LEU A 70 -14.17 16.84 9.36
N GLU A 71 -13.29 17.82 9.58
CA GLU A 71 -12.92 18.78 8.55
C GLU A 71 -12.07 18.12 7.45
N ALA A 72 -12.12 18.67 6.24
CA ALA A 72 -11.33 18.17 5.11
C ALA A 72 -9.83 18.09 5.42
N GLY A 73 -9.29 19.06 6.17
CA GLY A 73 -7.89 19.05 6.61
C GLY A 73 -7.54 17.84 7.49
N ALA A 74 -8.47 17.41 8.36
CA ALA A 74 -8.27 16.23 9.21
C ALA A 74 -8.27 14.93 8.39
N ILE A 75 -9.12 14.85 7.36
CA ILE A 75 -9.16 13.71 6.43
C ILE A 75 -7.86 13.63 5.62
N ILE A 76 -7.36 14.77 5.12
CA ILE A 76 -6.08 14.85 4.39
C ILE A 76 -4.92 14.45 5.30
N GLY A 77 -4.86 15.00 6.52
CA GLY A 77 -3.84 14.65 7.51
C GLY A 77 -3.85 13.17 7.86
N TRP A 78 -5.04 12.57 7.98
CA TRP A 78 -5.19 11.13 8.19
C TRP A 78 -4.69 10.30 7.01
N TRP A 79 -5.08 10.66 5.78
CA TRP A 79 -4.65 9.99 4.56
C TRP A 79 -3.12 10.04 4.38
N PHE A 80 -2.53 11.18 4.70
CA PHE A 80 -1.08 11.37 4.73
C PHE A 80 -0.42 10.50 5.81
N GLY A 81 -0.92 10.52 7.05
CA GLY A 81 -0.42 9.71 8.15
C GLY A 81 -0.46 8.21 7.84
N TRP A 82 -1.56 7.74 7.24
CA TRP A 82 -1.68 6.36 6.76
C TRP A 82 -0.61 6.02 5.70
N SER A 83 -0.34 6.93 4.78
CA SER A 83 0.67 6.75 3.73
C SER A 83 2.08 6.65 4.31
N VAL A 84 2.44 7.50 5.27
CA VAL A 84 3.75 7.44 5.96
C VAL A 84 3.89 6.12 6.72
N PHE A 85 2.85 5.73 7.47
CA PHE A 85 2.83 4.47 8.18
C PHE A 85 3.01 3.27 7.24
N GLU A 86 2.33 3.27 6.09
CA GLU A 86 2.43 2.20 5.11
C GLU A 86 3.86 2.08 4.53
N VAL A 87 4.56 3.19 4.27
CA VAL A 87 5.96 3.16 3.84
C VAL A 87 6.82 2.41 4.86
N VAL A 88 6.68 2.72 6.16
CA VAL A 88 7.46 2.07 7.23
C VAL A 88 7.17 0.57 7.30
N VAL A 89 5.90 0.17 7.25
CA VAL A 89 5.53 -1.25 7.32
C VAL A 89 6.02 -2.02 6.11
N ARG A 90 5.85 -1.47 4.90
CA ARG A 90 6.26 -2.16 3.67
C ARG A 90 7.77 -2.28 3.58
N LEU A 91 8.55 -1.30 4.04
CA LEU A 91 10.01 -1.45 4.13
C LEU A 91 10.43 -2.61 5.05
N GLY A 92 9.70 -2.85 6.15
CA GLY A 92 10.01 -3.97 7.06
C GLY A 92 9.48 -5.32 6.58
N ALA A 93 8.33 -5.34 5.90
CA ALA A 93 7.58 -6.57 5.62
C ALA A 93 7.59 -7.02 4.15
N LYS A 94 7.74 -6.07 3.22
CA LYS A 94 7.67 -6.24 1.76
C LYS A 94 8.65 -5.28 1.04
N PRO A 95 9.97 -5.38 1.28
CA PRO A 95 10.96 -4.44 0.76
C PRO A 95 11.29 -4.69 -0.72
N TYR A 96 10.27 -4.81 -1.58
CA TYR A 96 10.43 -5.04 -3.01
C TYR A 96 9.46 -4.17 -3.82
N VAL A 97 9.88 -3.82 -5.01
CA VAL A 97 9.05 -3.14 -6.02
C VAL A 97 9.12 -3.87 -7.34
N LYS A 98 8.05 -3.72 -8.12
CA LYS A 98 7.93 -4.28 -9.46
C LYS A 98 8.66 -3.36 -10.44
N GLU A 99 9.49 -3.95 -11.30
CA GLU A 99 10.28 -3.25 -12.29
C GLU A 99 9.77 -3.43 -13.71
N GLY A 100 9.91 -2.37 -14.50
CA GLY A 100 9.41 -2.32 -15.87
C GLY A 100 7.88 -2.16 -15.92
N PRO A 101 7.24 -2.59 -17.02
CA PRO A 101 5.80 -2.46 -17.19
C PRO A 101 5.03 -3.15 -16.07
N TRP A 102 3.91 -2.57 -15.63
CA TRP A 102 3.12 -3.08 -14.52
C TRP A 102 2.56 -4.49 -14.75
N TRP A 103 2.48 -4.98 -15.99
CA TRP A 103 2.11 -6.36 -16.35
C TRP A 103 3.29 -7.36 -16.29
N GLY A 104 4.52 -6.87 -16.13
CA GLY A 104 5.73 -7.70 -16.03
C GLY A 104 5.78 -8.57 -14.77
N ALA A 105 6.88 -9.26 -14.53
CA ALA A 105 7.08 -10.08 -13.32
C ALA A 105 8.48 -9.88 -12.71
N ALA A 106 9.20 -8.85 -13.14
CA ALA A 106 10.50 -8.52 -12.58
C ALA A 106 10.28 -7.77 -11.27
N TYR A 107 10.91 -8.25 -10.20
CA TYR A 107 10.89 -7.62 -8.89
C TYR A 107 12.32 -7.40 -8.41
N ARG A 108 12.55 -6.29 -7.73
CA ARG A 108 13.83 -5.94 -7.13
C ARG A 108 13.65 -5.41 -5.72
N SER A 109 14.72 -5.41 -4.94
CA SER A 109 14.73 -4.77 -3.62
C SER A 109 14.40 -3.29 -3.71
N ALA A 110 13.48 -2.82 -2.86
CA ALA A 110 13.07 -1.42 -2.83
C ALA A 110 14.05 -0.57 -2.04
N THR A 111 14.38 0.62 -2.55
CA THR A 111 14.96 1.70 -1.75
C THR A 111 13.86 2.43 -0.96
N LEU A 112 14.25 3.30 -0.03
CA LEU A 112 13.31 4.17 0.67
C LEU A 112 12.50 5.03 -0.32
N MET A 113 13.18 5.62 -1.32
CA MET A 113 12.52 6.48 -2.30
C MET A 113 11.55 5.69 -3.18
N ASP A 114 11.91 4.47 -3.58
CA ASP A 114 11.00 3.58 -4.33
C ASP A 114 9.72 3.33 -3.54
N MET A 115 9.84 3.07 -2.23
CA MET A 115 8.68 2.78 -1.40
C MET A 115 7.81 4.02 -1.19
N ILE A 116 8.42 5.20 -0.99
CA ILE A 116 7.69 6.48 -0.90
C ILE A 116 6.90 6.72 -2.19
N CYS A 117 7.53 6.63 -3.36
CA CYS A 117 6.87 6.81 -4.65
C CYS A 117 5.75 5.78 -4.86
N TYR A 118 6.04 4.52 -4.58
CA TYR A 118 5.10 3.42 -4.73
C TYR A 118 3.84 3.61 -3.87
N VAL A 119 4.01 3.87 -2.56
CA VAL A 119 2.89 4.06 -1.63
C VAL A 119 2.12 5.35 -1.94
N SER A 120 2.83 6.45 -2.21
CA SER A 120 2.19 7.75 -2.49
C SER A 120 1.34 7.68 -3.76
N PHE A 121 1.88 7.10 -4.83
CA PHE A 121 1.14 6.94 -6.08
C PHE A 121 -0.09 6.05 -5.91
N LYS A 122 0.07 4.90 -5.25
CA LYS A 122 -1.04 3.98 -5.00
C LYS A 122 -2.14 4.64 -4.16
N ASN A 123 -1.79 5.29 -3.06
CA ASN A 123 -2.77 5.93 -2.19
C ASN A 123 -3.41 7.15 -2.85
N LEU A 124 -2.68 7.90 -3.69
CA LEU A 124 -3.27 8.95 -4.51
C LEU A 124 -4.33 8.39 -5.47
N LEU A 125 -4.02 7.30 -6.17
CA LEU A 125 -4.97 6.66 -7.09
C LEU A 125 -6.22 6.16 -6.36
N ILE A 126 -6.06 5.52 -5.20
CA ILE A 126 -7.19 5.08 -4.37
C ILE A 126 -8.06 6.28 -3.97
N GLY A 127 -7.44 7.37 -3.51
CA GLY A 127 -8.16 8.58 -3.12
C GLY A 127 -8.89 9.22 -4.31
N ALA A 128 -8.24 9.29 -5.47
CA ALA A 128 -8.82 9.83 -6.70
C ALA A 128 -10.02 8.99 -7.17
N VAL A 129 -9.89 7.67 -7.21
CA VAL A 129 -10.99 6.76 -7.57
C VAL A 129 -12.16 6.92 -6.61
N LEU A 130 -11.90 6.91 -5.30
CA LEU A 130 -12.95 7.10 -4.29
C LEU A 130 -13.69 8.43 -4.49
N PHE A 131 -12.96 9.53 -4.65
CA PHE A 131 -13.53 10.86 -4.87
C PHE A 131 -14.38 10.90 -6.15
N LEU A 132 -13.85 10.39 -7.27
CA LEU A 132 -14.56 10.37 -8.54
C LEU A 132 -15.83 9.52 -8.49
N SER A 133 -15.79 8.37 -7.79
CA SER A 133 -16.97 7.53 -7.59
C SER A 133 -18.03 8.24 -6.75
N LEU A 134 -17.65 8.85 -5.62
CA LEU A 134 -18.59 9.60 -4.76
C LEU A 134 -19.22 10.78 -5.50
N LYS A 135 -18.42 11.53 -6.28
CA LYS A 135 -18.90 12.61 -7.15
C LYS A 135 -19.87 12.09 -8.21
N SER A 136 -19.53 10.98 -8.87
CA SER A 136 -20.40 10.36 -9.89
C SER A 136 -21.73 9.87 -9.33
N LEU A 137 -21.79 9.52 -8.05
CA LEU A 137 -23.01 9.11 -7.35
C LEU A 137 -23.79 10.30 -6.78
N GLY A 138 -23.31 11.54 -6.93
CA GLY A 138 -23.94 12.74 -6.38
C GLY A 138 -23.83 12.87 -4.85
N LEU A 139 -22.92 12.12 -4.23
CA LEU A 139 -22.74 12.10 -2.76
C LEU A 139 -21.81 13.21 -2.26
N VAL A 140 -21.09 13.88 -3.16
CA VAL A 140 -20.19 15.00 -2.85
C VAL A 140 -20.43 16.12 -3.86
N SER A 141 -20.71 17.33 -3.35
CA SER A 141 -20.71 18.57 -4.14
C SER A 141 -19.30 19.15 -4.19
N VAL A 142 -18.88 19.61 -5.38
CA VAL A 142 -17.61 20.31 -5.59
C VAL A 142 -17.72 21.73 -5.05
#